data_AF-A0A2S0JNG6-F1
#
_entry.id   AF-A0A2S0JNG6-F1
#
_cell.length_a   1.000
_cell.length_b   1.000
_cell.length_c   1.000
_cell.angle_alpha   90.00
_cell.angle_beta   90.00
_cell.angle_gamma   90.00
#
_symmetry.space_group_name_H-M   'P 1'
#
loop_
_entity.id
_entity.type
_entity.pdbx_description
1 polymer ?
#
loop_
_entity_poly.entity_id
_entity_poly.type
_entity_poly.pdbx_seq_one_letter_code
_entity_poly.pdbx_strand_id
1 'polypeptide(L)'
;MKNKKRKLYTTTAVALAVTAVAAVPASAASPFSDVSEDHPHFEGISSLYTSGVLHGYSDGTFKPSQAVTRGQVAKILVNAFGLATADTASVEKQNFKDLNKSNEYYDAIKN
;
A
#
# COMPACT_ATOMS: atom_id res chain seq x y z
N MET A 1 64.58 38.22 42.56
CA MET A 1 64.14 37.06 43.36
C MET A 1 62.63 37.09 43.58
N LYS A 2 61.88 36.16 42.97
CA LYS A 2 60.75 35.38 43.55
C LYS A 2 59.93 34.74 42.42
N ASN A 3 60.07 33.43 42.28
CA ASN A 3 59.38 32.54 41.35
C ASN A 3 58.00 32.14 41.90
N LYS A 4 56.96 31.97 41.05
CA LYS A 4 55.94 30.93 41.32
C LYS A 4 55.10 30.47 40.10
N LYS A 5 55.50 29.30 39.60
CA LYS A 5 54.71 28.10 39.24
C LYS A 5 53.78 28.11 38.01
N ARG A 6 54.19 27.27 37.05
CA ARG A 6 53.47 26.72 35.90
C ARG A 6 52.22 25.95 36.36
N LYS A 7 51.14 26.01 35.58
CA LYS A 7 50.01 25.07 35.66
C LYS A 7 49.62 24.56 34.28
N LEU A 8 49.42 23.25 34.24
CA LEU A 8 49.19 22.35 33.12
C LEU A 8 47.75 21.83 33.27
N TYR A 9 46.89 21.88 32.23
CA TYR A 9 45.58 21.19 32.19
C TYR A 9 45.21 20.94 30.71
N THR A 10 45.48 19.77 30.12
CA THR A 10 44.71 18.49 30.13
C THR A 10 43.34 18.56 29.43
N THR A 11 43.34 18.16 28.15
CA THR A 11 42.33 17.42 27.37
C THR A 11 40.85 17.55 27.77
N THR A 12 40.07 18.27 26.97
CA THR A 12 38.61 18.07 26.92
C THR A 12 38.31 16.82 26.11
N ALA A 13 37.84 15.77 26.78
CA ALA A 13 37.23 14.61 26.14
C ALA A 13 35.90 15.04 25.48
N VAL A 14 35.81 14.88 24.16
CA VAL A 14 34.53 14.99 23.44
C VAL A 14 33.80 13.66 23.63
N ALA A 15 32.79 13.65 24.51
CA ALA A 15 31.85 12.54 24.62
C ALA A 15 30.81 12.67 23.50
N LEU A 16 30.93 11.84 22.46
CA LEU A 16 29.87 11.63 21.46
C LEU A 16 28.73 10.84 22.11
N ALA A 17 27.74 11.55 22.63
CA ALA A 17 26.47 10.96 23.02
C ALA A 17 25.71 10.59 21.72
N VAL A 18 25.71 9.31 21.36
CA VAL A 18 24.83 8.78 20.32
C VAL A 18 23.44 8.69 20.94
N THR A 19 22.58 9.67 20.68
CA THR A 19 21.17 9.56 21.00
C THR A 19 20.53 8.56 20.05
N ALA A 20 20.11 7.41 20.58
CA ALA A 20 19.24 6.50 19.86
C ALA A 20 17.91 7.21 19.57
N VAL A 21 17.64 7.49 18.29
CA VAL A 21 16.31 7.92 17.85
C VAL A 21 15.41 6.70 17.88
N ALA A 22 14.49 6.64 18.83
CA ALA A 22 13.41 5.65 18.79
C ALA A 22 12.51 5.97 17.59
N ALA A 23 12.48 5.09 16.59
CA ALA A 23 11.51 5.16 15.52
C ALA A 23 10.11 4.88 16.13
N VAL A 24 9.30 5.92 16.27
CA VAL A 24 7.87 5.72 16.53
C VAL A 24 7.27 5.06 15.28
N PRO A 25 6.52 3.96 15.39
CA PRO A 25 5.81 3.41 14.25
C PRO A 25 4.83 4.50 13.77
N ALA A 26 4.98 4.94 12.53
CA ALA A 26 3.98 5.80 11.91
C ALA A 26 2.73 4.94 11.71
N SER A 27 1.64 5.22 12.46
CA SER A 27 0.35 4.64 12.13
C SER A 27 -0.07 5.17 10.77
N ALA A 28 -0.14 4.30 9.77
CA ALA A 28 -0.63 4.67 8.46
C ALA A 28 -2.15 4.81 8.58
N ALA A 29 -2.63 6.04 8.51
CA ALA A 29 -4.05 6.32 8.51
C ALA A 29 -4.76 5.48 7.43
N SER A 30 -5.99 5.06 7.73
CA SER A 30 -6.76 4.22 6.80
C SER A 30 -6.89 4.87 5.42
N PRO A 31 -6.67 4.11 4.33
CA PRO A 31 -6.87 4.61 2.97
C PRO A 31 -8.36 4.85 2.65
N PHE A 32 -9.28 4.34 3.47
CA PHE A 32 -10.71 4.42 3.23
C PHE A 32 -11.46 4.97 4.44
N SER A 33 -12.40 5.87 4.18
CA SER A 33 -13.18 6.55 5.23
C SER A 33 -14.12 5.63 6.03
N ASP A 34 -14.45 4.45 5.49
CA ASP A 34 -15.38 3.47 6.07
C ASP A 34 -14.67 2.19 6.58
N VAL A 35 -13.35 2.21 6.69
CA VAL A 35 -12.56 1.11 7.26
C VAL A 35 -11.67 1.69 8.36
N SER A 36 -11.99 1.40 9.63
CA SER A 36 -11.14 1.78 10.77
C SER A 36 -9.90 0.88 10.85
N GLU A 37 -8.83 1.35 11.53
CA GLU A 37 -7.63 0.54 11.84
C GLU A 37 -7.99 -0.72 12.66
N ASP A 38 -9.01 -0.64 13.52
CA ASP A 38 -9.51 -1.77 14.31
C ASP A 38 -10.39 -2.75 13.50
N HIS A 39 -10.68 -2.45 12.23
CA HIS A 39 -11.52 -3.33 11.42
C HIS A 39 -10.78 -4.66 11.16
N PRO A 40 -11.42 -5.83 11.32
CA PRO A 40 -10.76 -7.14 11.18
C PRO A 40 -10.08 -7.40 9.83
N HIS A 41 -10.44 -6.64 8.80
CA HIS A 41 -9.89 -6.74 7.45
C HIS A 41 -8.99 -5.56 7.06
N PHE A 42 -8.74 -4.63 7.98
CA PHE A 42 -7.96 -3.42 7.74
C PHE A 42 -6.61 -3.72 7.08
N GLU A 43 -5.83 -4.63 7.66
CA GLU A 43 -4.47 -4.94 7.19
C GLU A 43 -4.48 -5.47 5.75
N GLY A 44 -5.39 -6.39 5.44
CA GLY A 44 -5.53 -6.95 4.09
C GLY A 44 -5.97 -5.92 3.06
N ILE A 45 -6.96 -5.09 3.42
CA ILE A 45 -7.47 -4.01 2.58
C ILE A 45 -6.36 -2.98 2.29
N SER A 46 -5.66 -2.52 3.32
CA SER A 46 -4.58 -1.55 3.22
C SER A 46 -3.38 -2.08 2.42
N SER A 47 -3.06 -3.38 2.56
CA SER A 47 -1.99 -4.03 1.79
C SER A 47 -2.31 -4.11 0.30
N LEU A 48 -3.55 -4.47 -0.05
CA LEU A 48 -4.00 -4.53 -1.45
C LEU A 48 -4.12 -3.14 -2.07
N TYR A 49 -4.48 -2.13 -1.28
CA TYR A 49 -4.46 -0.73 -1.72
C TYR A 49 -3.04 -0.25 -2.00
N THR A 50 -2.12 -0.47 -1.06
CA THR A 50 -0.73 -0.02 -1.18
C THR A 50 0.01 -0.70 -2.34
N SER A 51 -0.37 -1.93 -2.68
CA SER A 51 0.16 -2.65 -3.85
C SER A 51 -0.53 -2.29 -5.17
N GLY A 52 -1.52 -1.38 -5.17
CA GLY A 52 -2.25 -0.95 -6.36
C GLY A 52 -3.22 -2.00 -6.91
N VAL A 53 -3.49 -3.07 -6.15
CA VAL A 53 -4.40 -4.15 -6.56
C VAL A 53 -5.85 -3.68 -6.57
N LEU A 54 -6.23 -2.85 -5.59
CA LEU A 54 -7.56 -2.23 -5.50
C LEU A 54 -7.46 -0.77 -5.06
N HIS A 55 -8.47 0.04 -5.39
CA HIS A 55 -8.49 1.49 -5.11
C HIS A 55 -9.76 1.97 -4.39
N GLY A 56 -10.70 1.07 -4.10
CA GLY A 56 -12.02 1.44 -3.57
C GLY A 56 -12.87 2.22 -4.58
N TYR A 57 -13.80 3.01 -4.06
CA TYR A 57 -14.73 3.82 -4.83
C TYR A 57 -14.27 5.28 -4.89
N SER A 58 -14.78 6.03 -5.89
CA SER A 58 -14.42 7.44 -6.09
C SER A 58 -14.83 8.38 -4.96
N ASP A 59 -15.73 7.93 -4.09
CA ASP A 59 -16.16 8.63 -2.87
C ASP A 59 -15.19 8.43 -1.68
N GLY A 60 -14.10 7.68 -1.87
CA GLY A 60 -13.10 7.40 -0.82
C GLY A 60 -13.50 6.30 0.15
N THR A 61 -14.42 5.41 -0.25
CA THR A 61 -14.87 4.25 0.55
C THR A 61 -14.39 2.92 -0.04
N PHE A 62 -14.36 1.87 0.78
CA PHE A 62 -14.11 0.49 0.38
C PHE A 62 -15.40 -0.36 0.31
N LYS A 63 -16.39 -0.05 1.15
CA LYS A 63 -17.68 -0.74 1.33
C LYS A 63 -17.51 -2.20 1.79
N PRO A 64 -16.89 -2.45 2.96
CA PRO A 64 -16.50 -3.81 3.40
C PRO A 64 -17.67 -4.78 3.57
N SER A 65 -18.87 -4.28 3.84
CA SER A 65 -20.08 -5.10 3.99
C SER A 65 -20.87 -5.29 2.70
N GLN A 66 -20.48 -4.62 1.61
CA GLN A 66 -21.16 -4.74 0.32
C GLN A 66 -20.67 -6.01 -0.40
N ALA A 67 -21.62 -6.77 -0.96
CA ALA A 67 -21.28 -7.94 -1.76
C ALA A 67 -20.44 -7.54 -2.99
N VAL A 68 -19.35 -8.27 -3.22
CA VAL A 68 -18.51 -8.10 -4.40
C VAL A 68 -19.11 -8.82 -5.60
N THR A 69 -19.05 -8.20 -6.78
CA THR A 69 -19.49 -8.82 -8.03
C THR A 69 -18.37 -9.67 -8.65
N ARG A 70 -18.74 -10.62 -9.51
CA ARG A 70 -17.78 -11.43 -10.27
C ARG A 70 -16.83 -10.58 -11.12
N GLY A 71 -17.31 -9.46 -11.68
CA GLY A 71 -16.48 -8.54 -12.47
C GLY A 71 -15.44 -7.80 -11.62
N GLN A 72 -15.83 -7.34 -10.45
CA GLN A 72 -14.89 -6.72 -9.49
C GLN A 72 -13.81 -7.72 -9.06
N VAL A 73 -14.18 -8.97 -8.76
CA VAL A 73 -13.20 -10.03 -8.45
C VAL A 73 -12.25 -10.27 -9.62
N ALA A 74 -12.74 -10.36 -10.86
CA ALA A 74 -11.90 -10.53 -12.04
C ALA A 74 -10.86 -9.40 -12.16
N LYS A 75 -11.28 -8.15 -11.98
CA LYS A 75 -10.38 -6.98 -11.99
C LYS A 75 -9.32 -7.04 -10.90
N ILE A 76 -9.70 -7.42 -9.68
CA ILE A 76 -8.77 -7.60 -8.56
C ILE A 76 -7.72 -8.66 -8.90
N LEU A 77 -8.13 -9.80 -9.45
CA LEU A 77 -7.21 -10.89 -9.82
C LEU A 77 -6.25 -10.48 -10.94
N VAL A 78 -6.75 -9.81 -11.98
CA VAL A 78 -5.91 -9.30 -13.08
C VAL A 78 -4.83 -8.36 -12.54
N ASN A 79 -5.19 -7.43 -11.66
CA ASN A 79 -4.24 -6.52 -11.04
C ASN A 79 -3.26 -7.25 -10.11
N ALA A 80 -3.74 -8.15 -9.26
CA ALA A 80 -2.92 -8.89 -8.29
C ALA A 80 -1.85 -9.76 -8.96
N PHE A 81 -2.17 -10.37 -10.10
CA PHE A 81 -1.25 -11.23 -10.84
C PHE A 81 -0.52 -10.50 -11.98
N GLY A 82 -0.76 -9.20 -12.17
CA GLY A 82 -0.15 -8.42 -13.25
C GLY A 82 -0.44 -8.99 -14.64
N LEU A 83 -1.64 -9.54 -14.84
CA LEU A 83 -1.99 -10.21 -16.09
C LEU A 83 -2.13 -9.16 -17.20
N ALA A 84 -1.46 -9.39 -18.32
CA ALA A 84 -1.69 -8.61 -19.51
C ALA A 84 -3.15 -8.83 -19.96
N THR A 85 -3.91 -7.76 -20.11
CA THR A 85 -5.20 -7.81 -20.80
C THR A 85 -4.89 -7.95 -22.28
N ALA A 86 -4.90 -9.18 -22.78
CA ALA A 86 -4.31 -9.50 -24.08
C ALA A 86 -4.90 -8.66 -25.22
N ASP A 87 -4.01 -8.12 -26.06
CA ASP A 87 -4.36 -7.61 -27.39
C ASP A 87 -4.68 -8.82 -28.28
N THR A 88 -5.98 -9.11 -28.36
CA THR A 88 -6.81 -9.79 -29.38
C THR A 88 -6.27 -10.84 -30.37
N ALA A 89 -5.02 -11.31 -30.33
CA ALA A 89 -4.46 -12.12 -31.41
C ALA A 89 -4.46 -13.65 -31.16
N SER A 90 -4.45 -14.12 -29.92
CA SER A 90 -4.14 -15.55 -29.64
C SER A 90 -4.98 -16.24 -28.56
N VAL A 91 -6.03 -15.58 -28.03
CA VAL A 91 -6.93 -16.21 -27.05
C VAL A 91 -8.14 -16.78 -27.81
N GLU A 92 -8.44 -18.07 -27.62
CA GLU A 92 -9.72 -18.63 -28.08
C GLU A 92 -10.85 -17.74 -27.59
N LYS A 93 -11.69 -17.25 -28.51
CA LYS A 93 -12.77 -16.30 -28.23
C LYS A 93 -13.77 -16.92 -27.25
N GLN A 94 -13.58 -16.65 -25.95
CA GLN A 94 -14.55 -16.98 -24.91
C GLN A 94 -15.86 -16.24 -25.22
N ASN A 95 -16.96 -16.98 -25.41
CA ASN A 95 -18.23 -16.44 -25.89
C ASN A 95 -19.26 -16.34 -24.76
N PHE A 96 -19.06 -15.37 -23.87
CA PHE A 96 -20.02 -15.03 -22.83
C PHE A 96 -21.18 -14.22 -23.41
N LYS A 97 -22.42 -14.73 -23.32
CA LYS A 97 -23.63 -14.09 -23.89
C LYS A 97 -23.96 -12.76 -23.21
N ASP A 98 -23.63 -12.63 -21.93
CA ASP A 98 -23.93 -11.51 -21.05
C ASP A 98 -22.78 -10.51 -20.92
N LEU A 99 -21.66 -10.75 -21.60
CA LEU A 99 -20.49 -9.88 -21.58
C LEU A 99 -20.35 -9.13 -22.91
N ASN A 100 -20.43 -7.81 -22.86
CA ASN A 100 -20.23 -6.94 -24.03
C ASN A 100 -19.08 -5.96 -23.78
N LYS A 101 -18.52 -5.38 -24.85
CA LYS A 101 -17.36 -4.46 -24.80
C LYS A 101 -17.59 -3.17 -23.99
N SER A 102 -18.84 -2.80 -23.72
CA SER A 102 -19.15 -1.64 -22.88
C SER A 102 -19.14 -1.94 -21.37
N ASN A 103 -19.06 -3.22 -21.00
CA ASN A 103 -18.89 -3.61 -19.60
C ASN A 103 -17.49 -3.21 -19.12
N GLU A 104 -17.41 -2.48 -18.01
CA GLU A 104 -16.14 -2.00 -17.43
C GLU A 104 -15.15 -3.12 -17.05
N TYR A 105 -15.65 -4.36 -16.88
CA TYR A 105 -14.85 -5.54 -16.55
C TYR A 105 -14.56 -6.42 -17.78
N TYR A 106 -14.96 -5.99 -18.99
CA TYR A 106 -14.83 -6.79 -20.22
C TYR A 106 -13.39 -7.28 -20.43
N ASP A 107 -12.41 -6.38 -20.32
CA ASP A 107 -11.01 -6.73 -20.55
C ASP A 107 -10.43 -7.64 -19.47
N ALA A 108 -10.91 -7.51 -18.24
CA ALA A 108 -10.49 -8.38 -17.14
C ALA A 108 -11.08 -9.79 -17.24
N ILE A 109 -12.28 -9.93 -17.84
CA ILE A 109 -13.00 -11.21 -17.95
C ILE A 109 -12.65 -11.97 -19.23
N LYS A 110 -12.36 -11.28 -20.34
CA LYS A 110 -12.09 -11.90 -21.65
C LYS A 110 -10.73 -12.60 -21.75
N ASN A 111 -9.88 -12.45 -20.74
CA ASN A 111 -8.48 -12.88 -20.73
C ASN A 111 -8.33 -14.40 -20.91
#